data_AF-A0A9D1RLB2-F1
#
_entry.id   AF-A0A9D1RLB2-F1
#
_cell.length_a   1.000
_cell.length_b   1.000
_cell.length_c   1.000
_cell.angle_alpha   90.00
_cell.angle_beta   90.00
_cell.angle_gamma   90.00
#
_symmetry.space_group_name_H-M   'P 1'
#
loop_
_entity.id
_entity.type
_entity.pdbx_description
1 polymer ?
#
loop_
_entity_poly.entity_id
_entity_poly.type
_entity_poly.pdbx_seq_one_letter_code
_entity_poly.pdbx_strand_id
1 'polypeptide(L)'
;MNSRIRTLPLLTAVALIAGLVLGFVVADGNSTAPVHNPSGNAIGIHVALGVVLVAVAGFVTWRTGSLRWLGAPWSRTTGQRFRYTFAQSRTSPLIVQRAVGAVLVVAFCLYLVMRVGMQFGYSTDPEMYVNAWGGPTVVGAFLAHLVDAVLMFGAACLVGHAALLQVDAGEVKD
;
A
#
# COMPACT_ATOMS: atom_id res chain seq x y z
N MET A 1 1.54 -5.97 -29.51
CA MET A 1 1.99 -6.49 -28.20
C MET A 1 2.13 -5.31 -27.21
N ASN A 2 1.40 -5.35 -26.10
CA ASN A 2 1.05 -4.19 -25.26
C ASN A 2 2.21 -3.59 -24.44
N SER A 3 2.76 -2.44 -24.86
CA SER A 3 3.73 -1.64 -24.08
C SER A 3 3.16 -1.10 -22.76
N ARG A 4 1.84 -0.98 -22.63
CA ARG A 4 1.16 -0.37 -21.46
C ARG A 4 1.01 -1.30 -20.24
N ILE A 5 1.29 -2.60 -20.35
CA ILE A 5 1.17 -3.55 -19.22
C ILE A 5 2.41 -3.51 -18.31
N ARG A 6 3.53 -2.93 -18.77
CA ARG A 6 4.80 -2.91 -18.01
C ARG A 6 4.97 -1.72 -17.07
N THR A 7 4.14 -0.68 -17.17
CA THR A 7 4.34 0.58 -16.43
C THR A 7 4.16 0.41 -14.93
N LEU A 8 3.10 -0.26 -14.46
CA LEU A 8 2.88 -0.44 -13.02
C LEU A 8 3.95 -1.31 -12.35
N PRO A 9 4.30 -2.51 -12.87
CA PRO A 9 5.41 -3.29 -12.33
C PRO A 9 6.74 -2.53 -12.33
N LEU A 10 7.01 -1.75 -13.39
CA LEU A 10 8.19 -0.90 -13.46
C LEU A 10 8.17 0.19 -12.38
N LEU A 11 7.06 0.91 -12.21
CA LEU A 11 6.92 1.92 -11.16
C LEU A 11 7.06 1.31 -9.75
N THR A 12 6.52 0.12 -9.53
CA THR A 12 6.69 -0.63 -8.28
C THR A 12 8.16 -0.99 -8.05
N ALA A 13 8.85 -1.51 -9.07
CA ALA A 13 10.28 -1.84 -8.97
C ALA A 13 11.13 -0.59 -8.72
N VAL A 14 10.87 0.51 -9.45
CA VAL A 14 11.55 1.80 -9.27
C VAL A 14 11.31 2.34 -7.87
N ALA A 15 10.07 2.33 -7.36
CA ALA A 15 9.76 2.77 -6.02
C ALA A 15 10.49 1.94 -4.96
N LEU A 16 10.52 0.61 -5.12
CA LEU A 16 11.23 -0.29 -4.21
C LEU A 16 12.74 -0.01 -4.18
N ILE A 17 13.37 0.12 -5.35
CA ILE A 17 14.80 0.40 -5.49
C ILE A 17 15.13 1.80 -4.95
N ALA A 18 14.33 2.81 -5.29
CA ALA A 18 14.50 4.16 -4.77
C ALA A 18 14.39 4.19 -3.24
N GLY A 19 13.42 3.46 -2.68
CA GLY A 19 13.30 3.23 -1.25
C GLY A 19 14.55 2.64 -0.65
N LEU A 20 15.04 1.53 -1.21
CA LEU A 20 16.26 0.85 -0.75
C LEU A 20 17.47 1.78 -0.71
N VAL A 21 17.72 2.50 -1.80
CA VAL A 21 18.82 3.48 -1.88
C VAL A 21 18.63 4.58 -0.84
N LEU A 22 17.42 5.13 -0.71
CA LEU A 22 17.14 6.17 0.27
C LEU A 22 17.34 5.68 1.70
N GLY A 23 17.00 4.41 1.99
CA GLY A 23 17.26 3.76 3.27
C GLY A 23 18.75 3.73 3.63
N PHE A 24 19.61 3.40 2.67
CA PHE A 24 21.07 3.46 2.87
C PHE A 24 21.60 4.88 3.03
N VAL A 25 21.01 5.85 2.33
CA VAL A 25 21.41 7.27 2.42
C VAL A 25 21.08 7.87 3.79
N VAL A 26 19.95 7.49 4.38
CA VAL A 26 19.51 8.00 5.69
C VAL A 26 20.03 7.19 6.88
N ALA A 27 20.58 6.00 6.65
CA ALA A 27 21.21 5.21 7.70
C ALA A 27 22.49 5.90 8.19
N ASP A 28 22.56 6.22 9.48
CA ASP A 28 23.80 6.72 10.07
C ASP A 28 24.59 5.53 10.63
N GLY A 29 25.73 5.27 10.00
CA GLY A 29 26.65 4.19 10.41
C GLY A 29 27.29 4.42 11.79
N ASN A 30 27.17 5.63 12.35
CA ASN A 30 27.65 5.98 13.69
C ASN A 30 26.54 6.01 14.74
N SER A 31 25.29 5.74 14.34
CA SER A 31 24.15 5.66 15.26
C SER A 31 24.41 4.63 16.35
N THR A 32 24.11 5.01 17.59
CA THR A 32 24.07 4.08 18.72
C THR A 32 22.62 3.82 19.07
N ALA A 33 22.25 2.55 19.31
CA ALA A 33 20.88 2.23 19.67
C ALA A 33 20.50 2.96 20.98
N PRO A 34 19.42 3.77 20.99
CA PRO A 34 18.91 4.32 22.24
C PRO A 34 18.44 3.19 23.16
N VAL A 35 18.33 3.48 24.45
CA VAL A 35 17.80 2.50 25.42
C VAL A 35 16.38 2.11 25.01
N HIS A 36 16.13 0.80 24.90
CA HIS A 36 14.82 0.27 24.59
C HIS A 36 13.76 0.79 25.58
N ASN A 37 12.69 1.38 25.05
CA ASN A 37 11.56 1.86 25.83
C ASN A 37 10.28 1.08 25.47
N PRO A 38 9.92 0.05 26.26
CA PRO A 38 8.73 -0.76 26.00
C PRO A 38 7.43 0.03 26.00
N SER A 39 7.33 1.09 26.80
CA SER A 39 6.09 1.89 26.90
C SER A 39 5.88 2.83 25.71
N GLY A 40 6.90 3.01 24.86
CA GLY A 40 6.82 3.82 23.65
C GLY A 40 6.40 3.04 22.41
N ASN A 41 6.23 1.71 22.51
CA ASN A 41 5.88 0.91 21.35
C ASN A 41 4.39 1.06 20.97
N ALA A 42 4.09 1.02 19.67
CA ALA A 42 2.74 1.27 19.15
C ALA A 42 1.90 -0.01 18.95
N ILE A 43 2.32 -1.15 19.52
CA ILE A 43 1.77 -2.48 19.18
C ILE A 43 0.25 -2.54 19.30
N GLY A 44 -0.34 -1.96 20.35
CA GLY A 44 -1.78 -1.96 20.59
C GLY A 44 -2.56 -1.26 19.47
N ILE A 45 -2.03 -0.15 18.94
CA ILE A 45 -2.65 0.60 17.84
C ILE A 45 -2.61 -0.23 16.56
N HIS A 46 -1.47 -0.85 16.24
CA HIS A 46 -1.31 -1.68 15.04
C HIS A 46 -2.21 -2.92 15.08
N VAL A 47 -2.33 -3.57 16.24
CA VAL A 47 -3.28 -4.69 16.44
C VAL A 47 -4.72 -4.23 16.23
N ALA A 48 -5.13 -3.12 16.84
CA ALA A 48 -6.48 -2.58 16.70
C ALA A 48 -6.81 -2.25 15.22
N LEU A 49 -5.89 -1.58 14.52
CA LEU A 49 -6.04 -1.28 13.09
C LEU A 49 -6.11 -2.56 12.24
N GLY A 50 -5.28 -3.56 12.57
CA GLY A 50 -5.32 -4.87 11.91
C GLY A 50 -6.66 -5.56 12.06
N VAL A 51 -7.22 -5.59 13.27
CA VAL A 51 -8.56 -6.16 13.53
C VAL A 51 -9.65 -5.44 12.74
N VAL A 52 -9.63 -4.10 12.73
CA VAL A 52 -10.59 -3.31 11.95
C VAL A 52 -10.48 -3.61 10.46
N LEU A 53 -9.27 -3.69 9.92
CA LEU A 53 -9.06 -4.00 8.51
C LEU A 53 -9.60 -5.40 8.16
N VAL A 54 -9.30 -6.41 8.98
CA VAL A 54 -9.78 -7.78 8.79
C VAL A 54 -11.31 -7.82 8.83
N ALA A 55 -11.94 -7.10 9.76
CA ALA A 55 -13.40 -7.02 9.86
C ALA A 55 -14.02 -6.37 8.61
N VAL A 56 -13.48 -5.25 8.13
CA VAL A 56 -13.95 -4.57 6.91
C VAL A 56 -13.73 -5.45 5.68
N ALA A 57 -12.55 -6.06 5.53
CA ALA A 57 -12.24 -6.99 4.45
C ALA A 57 -13.20 -8.18 4.43
N GLY A 58 -13.44 -8.80 5.59
CA GLY A 58 -14.40 -9.89 5.77
C GLY A 58 -15.82 -9.47 5.42
N PHE A 59 -16.27 -8.30 5.88
CA PHE A 59 -17.58 -7.76 5.54
C PHE A 59 -17.73 -7.49 4.04
N VAL A 60 -16.74 -6.86 3.40
CA VAL A 60 -16.76 -6.61 1.95
C VAL A 60 -16.79 -7.91 1.17
N THR A 61 -15.97 -8.90 1.55
CA THR A 61 -16.00 -10.23 0.91
C THR A 61 -17.32 -10.95 1.13
N TRP A 62 -17.91 -10.88 2.33
CA TRP A 62 -19.21 -11.46 2.60
C TRP A 62 -20.32 -10.79 1.76
N ARG A 63 -20.33 -9.46 1.69
CA ARG A 63 -21.35 -8.71 0.93
C ARG A 63 -21.22 -8.87 -0.59
N THR A 64 -20.02 -9.09 -1.10
CA THR A 64 -19.75 -9.19 -2.54
C THR A 64 -19.55 -10.62 -3.03
N GLY A 65 -19.40 -11.60 -2.13
CA GLY A 65 -19.01 -12.97 -2.46
C GLY A 65 -17.65 -13.08 -3.15
N SER A 66 -16.77 -12.09 -2.99
CA SER A 66 -15.60 -11.92 -3.85
C SER A 66 -14.36 -11.41 -3.12
N LEU A 67 -13.20 -11.91 -3.54
CA LEU A 67 -11.87 -11.47 -3.11
C LEU A 67 -11.19 -10.55 -4.14
N ARG A 68 -11.92 -10.09 -5.17
CA ARG A 68 -11.39 -9.22 -6.24
C ARG A 68 -10.76 -7.92 -5.74
N TRP A 69 -11.12 -7.47 -4.54
CA TRP A 69 -10.51 -6.30 -3.91
C TRP A 69 -9.02 -6.51 -3.61
N LEU A 70 -8.56 -7.73 -3.29
CA LEU A 70 -7.14 -8.02 -3.00
C LEU A 70 -6.22 -7.65 -4.17
N GLY A 71 -6.66 -7.97 -5.39
CA GLY A 71 -5.93 -7.65 -6.61
C GLY A 71 -6.26 -6.28 -7.18
N ALA A 72 -7.04 -5.45 -6.49
CA ALA A 72 -7.65 -4.27 -7.10
C ALA A 72 -6.61 -3.38 -7.78
N PRO A 73 -5.49 -2.94 -7.20
CA PRO A 73 -4.59 -2.02 -7.91
C PRO A 73 -3.87 -2.64 -9.12
N TRP A 74 -3.73 -3.98 -9.19
CA TRP A 74 -2.95 -4.68 -10.22
C TRP A 74 -3.77 -5.52 -11.20
N SER A 75 -5.10 -5.56 -11.05
CA SER A 75 -5.95 -6.35 -11.95
C SER A 75 -6.23 -5.62 -13.27
N ARG A 76 -6.40 -6.39 -14.36
CA ARG A 76 -6.84 -5.84 -15.66
C ARG A 76 -8.17 -5.10 -15.55
N THR A 77 -9.11 -5.65 -14.78
CA THR A 77 -10.43 -5.08 -14.53
C THR A 77 -10.34 -3.71 -13.87
N THR A 78 -9.49 -3.55 -12.87
CA THR A 78 -9.26 -2.24 -12.25
C THR A 78 -8.59 -1.27 -13.21
N GLY A 79 -7.64 -1.73 -14.04
CA GLY A 79 -7.06 -0.89 -15.09
C GLY A 79 -8.12 -0.34 -16.06
N GLN A 80 -9.12 -1.15 -16.42
CA GLN A 80 -10.28 -0.70 -17.22
C GLN A 80 -11.14 0.31 -16.45
N ARG A 81 -11.48 0.01 -15.19
CA ARG A 81 -12.25 0.92 -14.31
C ARG A 81 -11.55 2.26 -14.08
N PHE A 82 -10.22 2.26 -13.98
CA PHE A 82 -9.40 3.47 -13.87
C PHE A 82 -9.53 4.30 -15.15
N ARG A 83 -9.29 3.71 -16.32
CA ARG A 83 -9.46 4.41 -17.62
C ARG A 83 -10.87 4.96 -17.79
N TYR A 84 -11.88 4.17 -17.44
CA TYR A 84 -13.28 4.60 -17.51
C TYR A 84 -13.57 5.77 -16.57
N THR A 85 -13.10 5.70 -15.32
CA THR A 85 -13.23 6.80 -14.34
C THR A 85 -12.59 8.09 -14.84
N PHE A 86 -11.44 8.01 -15.49
CA PHE A 86 -10.76 9.16 -16.09
C PHE A 86 -11.47 9.69 -17.34
N ALA A 87 -11.96 8.81 -18.21
CA ALA A 87 -12.71 9.23 -19.39
C ALA A 87 -13.99 10.01 -19.00
N GLN A 88 -14.62 9.58 -17.91
CA GLN A 88 -15.82 10.21 -17.36
C GLN A 88 -15.53 11.42 -16.45
N SER A 89 -14.27 11.75 -16.16
CA SER A 89 -13.98 12.84 -15.21
C SER A 89 -14.43 14.22 -15.72
N ARG A 90 -14.65 14.37 -17.03
CA ARG A 90 -15.14 15.62 -17.64
C ARG A 90 -16.64 15.85 -17.47
N THR A 91 -17.39 14.84 -17.03
CA THR A 91 -18.86 14.90 -17.01
C THR A 91 -19.43 15.35 -15.66
N SER A 92 -18.66 15.24 -14.57
CA SER A 92 -19.12 15.63 -13.24
C SER A 92 -17.97 15.90 -12.26
N PRO A 93 -18.08 16.92 -11.38
CA PRO A 93 -17.08 17.17 -10.34
C PRO A 93 -16.93 15.99 -9.36
N LEU A 94 -17.99 15.21 -9.12
CA LEU A 94 -17.90 14.01 -8.27
C LEU A 94 -17.00 12.94 -8.90
N ILE A 95 -17.00 12.81 -10.23
CA ILE A 95 -16.14 11.85 -10.93
C ILE A 95 -14.70 12.35 -10.95
N VAL A 96 -14.47 13.67 -11.02
CA VAL A 96 -13.12 14.25 -10.79
C VAL A 96 -12.60 13.86 -9.41
N GLN A 97 -13.39 14.02 -8.36
CA GLN A 97 -13.00 13.63 -7.00
C GLN A 97 -12.63 12.14 -6.92
N ARG A 98 -13.40 11.27 -7.59
CA ARG A 98 -13.08 9.83 -7.69
C ARG A 98 -11.78 9.56 -8.45
N ALA A 99 -11.54 10.25 -9.56
CA ALA A 99 -10.29 10.12 -10.32
C ALA A 99 -9.08 10.57 -9.49
N VAL A 100 -9.18 11.71 -8.80
CA VAL A 100 -8.14 12.21 -7.88
C VAL A 100 -7.91 11.20 -6.75
N GLY A 101 -8.98 10.72 -6.11
CA GLY A 101 -8.88 9.69 -5.06
C GLY A 101 -8.18 8.43 -5.56
N ALA A 102 -8.46 7.97 -6.78
CA ALA A 102 -7.78 6.83 -7.37
C ALA A 102 -6.28 7.08 -7.60
N VAL A 103 -5.87 8.28 -8.02
CA VAL A 103 -4.44 8.66 -8.13
C VAL A 103 -3.78 8.64 -6.77
N LEU A 104 -4.42 9.22 -5.75
CA LEU A 104 -3.90 9.26 -4.38
C LEU A 104 -3.72 7.85 -3.81
N VAL A 105 -4.66 6.94 -4.07
CA VAL A 105 -4.53 5.52 -3.68
C VAL A 105 -3.34 4.87 -4.37
N VAL A 106 -3.16 5.07 -5.68
CA VAL A 106 -2.00 4.51 -6.41
C VAL A 106 -0.68 5.10 -5.90
N ALA A 107 -0.63 6.42 -5.69
CA ALA A 107 0.54 7.10 -5.14
C ALA A 107 0.87 6.61 -3.73
N PHE A 108 -0.14 6.40 -2.88
CA PHE A 108 0.02 5.82 -1.56
C PHE A 108 0.55 4.39 -1.62
N CYS A 109 0.04 3.53 -2.51
CA CYS A 109 0.60 2.19 -2.71
C CYS A 109 2.08 2.23 -3.14
N LEU A 110 2.46 3.13 -4.05
CA LEU A 110 3.86 3.30 -4.46
C LEU A 110 4.74 3.84 -3.32
N TYR A 111 4.21 4.77 -2.52
CA TYR A 111 4.87 5.26 -1.31
C TYR A 111 5.10 4.14 -0.29
N LEU A 112 4.11 3.26 -0.06
CA LEU A 112 4.27 2.11 0.82
C LEU A 112 5.35 1.15 0.32
N VAL A 113 5.41 0.88 -0.99
CA VAL A 113 6.47 0.06 -1.61
C VAL A 113 7.84 0.70 -1.42
N MET A 114 7.95 2.02 -1.63
CA MET A 114 9.16 2.77 -1.35
C MET A 114 9.55 2.69 0.12
N ARG A 115 8.58 2.81 1.06
CA ARG A 115 8.84 2.68 2.49
C ARG A 115 9.33 1.28 2.85
N VAL A 116 8.78 0.22 2.27
CA VAL A 116 9.30 -1.15 2.43
C VAL A 116 10.77 -1.22 1.99
N GLY A 117 11.10 -0.69 0.81
CA GLY A 117 12.48 -0.61 0.34
C GLY A 117 13.39 0.14 1.32
N MET A 118 12.94 1.30 1.81
CA MET A 118 13.68 2.10 2.78
C MET A 118 13.96 1.33 4.07
N GLN A 119 13.02 0.52 4.56
CA GLN A 119 13.25 -0.29 5.76
C GLN A 119 14.30 -1.39 5.56
N PHE A 120 14.47 -1.90 4.33
CA PHE A 120 15.60 -2.79 4.04
C PHE A 120 16.94 -2.06 4.12
N GLY A 121 17.05 -0.88 3.49
CA GLY A 121 18.29 -0.09 3.51
C GLY A 121 18.63 0.45 4.90
N TYR A 122 17.63 0.89 5.64
CA TYR A 122 17.77 1.47 6.99
C TYR A 122 17.95 0.40 8.08
N SER A 123 17.83 -0.90 7.75
CA SER A 123 18.04 -1.99 8.70
C SER A 123 19.46 -2.07 9.28
N THR A 124 20.42 -1.38 8.65
CA THR A 124 21.79 -1.24 9.16
C THR A 124 21.90 -0.25 10.32
N ASP A 125 20.90 0.61 10.53
CA ASP A 125 20.87 1.60 11.59
C ASP A 125 20.24 1.01 12.88
N PRO A 126 20.95 1.00 14.02
CA PRO A 126 20.42 0.50 15.29
C PRO A 126 19.19 1.24 15.83
N GLU A 127 18.99 2.51 15.46
CA GLU A 127 17.81 3.28 15.86
C GLU A 127 16.50 2.72 15.27
N MET A 128 16.61 2.07 14.11
CA MET A 128 15.47 1.53 13.36
C MET A 128 14.69 0.46 14.13
N TYR A 129 15.39 -0.43 14.84
CA TYR A 129 14.76 -1.62 15.42
C TYR A 129 14.57 -1.55 16.93
N VAL A 130 15.31 -0.71 17.66
CA VAL A 130 15.31 -0.77 19.13
C VAL A 130 13.94 -0.46 19.76
N ASN A 131 13.12 0.39 19.14
CA ASN A 131 11.77 0.73 19.63
C ASN A 131 10.65 0.31 18.68
N ALA A 132 10.95 -0.55 17.71
CA ALA A 132 9.92 -1.09 16.84
C ALA A 132 8.93 -1.93 17.66
N TRP A 133 7.66 -1.94 17.25
CA TRP A 133 6.62 -2.68 17.97
C TRP A 133 6.79 -4.20 17.88
N GLY A 134 7.61 -4.70 16.96
CA GLY A 134 8.05 -6.10 16.91
C GLY A 134 9.22 -6.45 17.84
N GLY A 135 9.65 -5.51 18.69
CA GLY A 135 10.73 -5.68 19.66
C GLY A 135 12.12 -5.25 19.14
N PRO A 136 13.14 -5.23 20.01
CA PRO A 136 14.46 -4.62 19.77
C PRO A 136 15.38 -5.51 18.91
N THR A 137 14.83 -6.18 17.90
CA THR A 137 15.60 -7.04 16.99
C THR A 137 15.34 -6.60 15.56
N VAL A 138 16.36 -6.69 14.70
CA VAL A 138 16.24 -6.41 13.26
C VAL A 138 15.06 -7.19 12.65
N VAL A 139 14.94 -8.48 13.00
CA VAL A 139 13.87 -9.35 12.49
C VAL A 139 12.50 -8.87 12.98
N GLY A 140 12.34 -8.61 14.27
CA GLY A 140 11.08 -8.14 14.85
C GLY A 140 10.63 -6.81 14.26
N ALA A 141 11.54 -5.84 14.18
CA ALA A 141 11.26 -4.54 13.58
C ALA A 141 10.88 -4.65 12.10
N PHE A 142 11.59 -5.48 11.35
CA PHE A 142 11.30 -5.67 9.94
C PHE A 142 9.94 -6.35 9.71
N LEU A 143 9.61 -7.39 10.48
CA LEU A 143 8.29 -8.03 10.45
C LEU A 143 7.17 -7.06 10.80
N ALA A 144 7.36 -6.24 11.83
CA ALA A 144 6.41 -5.20 12.23
C ALA A 144 6.11 -4.23 11.08
N HIS A 145 7.14 -3.68 10.45
CA HIS A 145 6.98 -2.77 9.33
C HIS A 145 6.38 -3.44 8.07
N LEU A 146 6.68 -4.71 7.83
CA LEU A 146 6.04 -5.47 6.75
C LEU A 146 4.55 -5.68 7.02
N VAL A 147 4.17 -6.02 8.25
CA VAL A 147 2.77 -6.12 8.64
C VAL A 147 2.06 -4.78 8.40
N ASP A 148 2.67 -3.66 8.82
CA ASP A 148 2.11 -2.33 8.59
C ASP A 148 1.92 -2.03 7.12
N ALA A 149 2.93 -2.32 6.30
CA ALA A 149 2.84 -2.15 4.86
C ALA A 149 1.70 -3.00 4.26
N VAL A 150 1.58 -4.28 4.62
CA VAL A 150 0.52 -5.17 4.13
C VAL A 150 -0.85 -4.69 4.54
N LEU A 151 -1.03 -4.27 5.80
CA LEU A 151 -2.31 -3.73 6.30
C LEU A 151 -2.70 -2.46 5.53
N MET A 152 -1.79 -1.51 5.41
CA MET A 152 -2.05 -0.24 4.70
C MET A 152 -2.33 -0.47 3.22
N PHE A 153 -1.65 -1.44 2.60
CA PHE A 153 -1.86 -1.80 1.21
C PHE A 153 -3.23 -2.48 1.00
N GLY A 154 -3.63 -3.37 1.91
CA GLY A 154 -4.96 -3.97 1.91
C GLY A 154 -6.07 -2.93 2.06
N ALA A 155 -5.89 -1.94 2.94
CA ALA A 155 -6.80 -0.82 3.08
C ALA A 155 -6.88 0.01 1.78
N ALA A 156 -5.74 0.32 1.17
CA ALA A 156 -5.68 1.03 -0.10
C ALA A 156 -6.39 0.27 -1.23
N CYS A 157 -6.25 -1.06 -1.27
CA CYS A 157 -6.97 -1.93 -2.20
C CYS A 157 -8.50 -1.82 -2.03
N LEU A 158 -9.00 -1.84 -0.79
CA LEU A 158 -10.43 -1.67 -0.49
C LEU A 158 -10.94 -0.28 -0.91
N VAL A 159 -10.21 0.77 -0.57
CA VAL A 159 -10.57 2.15 -0.94
C VAL A 159 -10.55 2.31 -2.45
N GLY A 160 -9.52 1.82 -3.14
CA GLY A 160 -9.44 1.85 -4.61
C GLY A 160 -10.57 1.06 -5.27
N HIS A 161 -10.94 -0.08 -4.71
CA HIS A 161 -12.08 -0.86 -5.18
C HIS A 161 -13.41 -0.10 -5.06
N ALA A 162 -13.59 0.69 -3.99
CA ALA A 162 -14.80 1.48 -3.76
C ALA A 162 -14.83 2.81 -4.54
N ALA A 163 -13.67 3.44 -4.74
CA ALA A 163 -13.56 4.75 -5.37
C ALA A 163 -13.79 4.72 -6.88
N LEU A 164 -13.36 3.64 -7.55
CA LEU A 164 -13.45 3.51 -9.00
C LEU A 164 -14.88 3.24 -9.48
N LEU A 165 -15.26 3.83 -10.61
CA LEU A 165 -16.52 3.49 -11.27
C LEU A 165 -16.54 2.01 -11.67
N GLN A 166 -17.71 1.39 -11.61
CA GLN A 166 -17.92 0.07 -12.19
C GLN A 166 -18.05 0.23 -13.71
N VAL A 167 -17.57 -0.78 -14.45
CA VAL A 167 -17.87 -0.89 -15.87
C VAL A 167 -19.06 -1.86 -15.94
N ASP A 168 -20.23 -1.38 -16.36
CA ASP A 168 -21.39 -2.25 -16.52
C ASP A 168 -21.06 -3.35 -17.53
N ALA A 169 -21.38 -4.60 -17.18
CA ALA A 169 -21.03 -5.78 -17.97
C ALA A 169 -21.87 -5.94 -19.26
N GLY A 170 -22.38 -4.84 -19.82
CA GLY A 170 -23.42 -4.85 -20.86
C GLY A 170 -22.95 -4.68 -22.30
N GLU A 171 -21.75 -4.15 -22.58
CA GLU A 171 -21.35 -3.83 -23.96
C GLU A 171 -19.87 -4.15 -24.25
N VAL A 172 -19.50 -5.42 -24.11
CA VAL A 172 -18.40 -5.97 -24.91
C VAL A 172 -18.94 -7.23 -25.58
N LYS A 173 -19.54 -7.06 -26.75
CA LYS A 173 -19.58 -8.15 -27.73
C LYS A 173 -18.25 -8.11 -28.46
N ASP A 174 -17.60 -9.27 -28.52
CA ASP A 174 -16.38 -9.52 -29.30
C ASP A 174 -16.57 -9.13 -30.77
#